data_AF-A0A8H7T6J3-F1
#
_entry.id   AF-A0A8H7T6J3-F1
#
_cell.length_a   1.000
_cell.length_b   1.000
_cell.length_c   1.000
_cell.angle_alpha   90.00
_cell.angle_beta   90.00
_cell.angle_gamma   90.00
#
_symmetry.space_group_name_H-M   'P 1'
#
loop_
_entity.id
_entity.type
_entity.pdbx_description
1 polymer ?
#
loop_
_entity_poly.entity_id
_entity_poly.type
_entity_poly.pdbx_seq_one_letter_code
_entity_poly.pdbx_strand_id
1 'polypeptide(L)'
;MAPTLSEDEIDDLLYFARTGDKSEFDTLKEELCKREKVDVVELVRNAQDTESGNGVLHMAAANGHHAILLDVCKALSGSSPQNPTMLSILNSQNAAGNTALHWAALNGHLEAVKVLLDEGSDPTITNHKGHDAVYEAELNDKREVVEWVLKEGGEGLESGLSGDAGEGAADADEDMADGDGDGADDTVDAKALAEGLKELVVKEGEEKK
;
A
#
# COMPACT_ATOMS: atom_id res chain seq x y z
N MET A 1 -5.60 24.78 -10.77
CA MET A 1 -4.83 24.50 -12.01
C MET A 1 -3.73 23.54 -11.59
N ALA A 2 -3.41 22.53 -12.41
CA ALA A 2 -2.28 21.65 -12.11
C ALA A 2 -0.97 22.47 -12.12
N PRO A 3 -0.03 22.20 -11.20
CA PRO A 3 1.27 22.85 -11.21
C PRO A 3 2.05 22.49 -12.48
N THR A 4 2.90 23.41 -12.93
CA THR A 4 3.80 23.19 -14.06
C THR A 4 5.20 22.85 -13.56
N LEU A 5 5.36 21.65 -13.04
CA LEU A 5 6.64 21.13 -12.53
C LEU A 5 7.53 20.66 -13.69
N SER A 6 8.83 20.95 -13.64
CA SER A 6 9.80 20.33 -14.55
C SER A 6 10.11 18.89 -14.11
N GLU A 7 10.67 18.09 -15.03
CA GLU A 7 11.15 16.74 -14.70
C GLU A 7 12.21 16.78 -13.59
N ASP A 8 13.19 17.71 -13.69
CA ASP A 8 14.23 17.89 -12.65
C ASP A 8 13.63 18.19 -11.25
N GLU A 9 12.55 18.98 -11.17
CA GLU A 9 11.91 19.32 -9.89
C GLU A 9 11.15 18.14 -9.28
N ILE A 10 10.54 17.33 -10.14
CA ILE A 10 9.91 16.07 -9.71
C ILE A 10 11.00 15.12 -9.21
N ASP A 11 12.07 14.94 -9.98
CA ASP A 11 13.19 14.08 -9.63
C ASP A 11 13.85 14.49 -8.32
N ASP A 12 14.04 15.79 -8.08
CA ASP A 12 14.59 16.31 -6.82
C ASP A 12 13.67 16.03 -5.63
N LEU A 13 12.35 16.26 -5.75
CA LEU A 13 11.39 15.92 -4.69
C LEU A 13 11.41 14.42 -4.37
N LEU A 14 11.43 13.57 -5.40
CA LEU A 14 11.49 12.12 -5.24
C LEU A 14 12.84 11.67 -4.69
N TYR A 15 13.93 12.32 -5.08
CA TYR A 15 15.27 12.07 -4.59
C TYR A 15 15.36 12.36 -3.09
N PHE A 16 14.91 13.54 -2.63
CA PHE A 16 14.95 13.87 -1.21
C PHE A 16 14.02 12.97 -0.38
N ALA A 17 12.86 12.60 -0.93
CA ALA A 17 11.98 11.62 -0.31
C ALA A 17 12.66 10.24 -0.19
N ARG A 18 13.46 9.85 -1.19
CA ARG A 18 14.21 8.58 -1.22
C ARG A 18 15.43 8.57 -0.29
N THR A 19 16.14 9.69 -0.14
CA THR A 19 17.35 9.79 0.69
C THR A 19 17.04 10.19 2.14
N GLY A 20 15.82 10.66 2.40
CA GLY A 20 15.39 11.10 3.71
C GLY A 20 15.89 12.50 4.07
N ASP A 21 16.35 13.28 3.09
CA ASP A 21 16.77 14.66 3.30
C ASP A 21 15.56 15.58 3.49
N LYS A 22 15.00 15.51 4.70
CA LYS A 22 13.77 16.19 5.07
C LYS A 22 13.88 17.72 4.95
N SER A 23 15.05 18.29 5.27
CA SER A 23 15.24 19.74 5.25
C SER A 23 15.17 20.28 3.83
N GLU A 24 15.87 19.63 2.89
CA GLU A 24 15.84 20.00 1.48
C GLU A 24 14.46 19.70 0.87
N PHE A 25 13.86 18.56 1.20
CA PHE A 25 12.50 18.22 0.79
C PHE A 25 11.49 19.30 1.19
N ASP A 26 11.50 19.72 2.46
CA ASP A 26 10.57 20.74 2.95
C ASP A 26 10.81 22.10 2.30
N THR A 27 12.07 22.48 2.10
CA THR A 27 12.44 23.74 1.45
C THR A 27 11.93 23.79 0.00
N LEU A 28 12.22 22.75 -0.79
CA LEU A 28 11.79 22.66 -2.18
C LEU A 28 10.25 22.59 -2.29
N LYS A 29 9.62 21.76 -1.47
CA LYS A 29 8.15 21.64 -1.39
C LYS A 29 7.49 23.00 -1.13
N GLU A 30 8.00 23.77 -0.17
CA GLU A 30 7.47 25.10 0.12
C GLU A 30 7.70 26.11 -1.01
N GLU A 31 8.87 26.08 -1.64
CA GLU A 31 9.18 26.94 -2.79
C GLU A 31 8.22 26.67 -3.95
N LEU A 32 8.04 25.40 -4.33
CA LEU A 32 7.20 25.00 -5.45
C LEU A 32 5.72 25.31 -5.18
N CYS A 33 5.20 25.02 -3.99
CA CYS A 33 3.84 25.42 -3.60
C CYS A 33 3.63 26.94 -3.74
N LYS A 34 4.59 27.76 -3.29
CA LYS A 34 4.53 29.22 -3.40
C LYS A 34 4.60 29.69 -4.85
N ARG A 35 5.49 29.11 -5.66
CA ARG A 35 5.74 29.50 -7.05
C ARG A 35 4.56 29.13 -7.96
N GLU A 36 4.10 27.90 -7.87
CA GLU A 36 2.99 27.37 -8.66
C GLU A 36 1.62 27.83 -8.13
N LYS A 37 1.60 28.41 -6.92
CA LYS A 37 0.38 28.85 -6.21
C LYS A 37 -0.61 27.69 -6.03
N VAL A 38 -0.07 26.53 -5.68
CA VAL A 38 -0.81 25.31 -5.38
C VAL A 38 -0.61 24.94 -3.92
N ASP A 39 -1.52 24.13 -3.37
CA ASP A 39 -1.32 23.52 -2.07
C ASP A 39 -0.47 22.24 -2.19
N VAL A 40 -0.12 21.67 -1.03
CA VAL A 40 0.68 20.44 -0.94
C VAL A 40 -0.03 19.25 -1.57
N VAL A 41 -1.37 19.22 -1.57
CA VAL A 41 -2.17 18.14 -2.16
C VAL A 41 -1.91 18.09 -3.66
N GLU A 42 -2.08 19.23 -4.34
CA GLU A 42 -1.85 19.31 -5.78
C GLU A 42 -0.37 19.13 -6.13
N LEU A 43 0.56 19.63 -5.31
CA LEU A 43 1.99 19.38 -5.54
C LEU A 43 2.32 17.88 -5.47
N VAL A 44 1.98 17.21 -4.36
CA VAL A 44 2.33 15.79 -4.13
C VAL A 44 1.64 14.87 -5.13
N ARG A 45 0.39 15.20 -5.54
CA ARG A 45 -0.32 14.42 -6.57
C ARG A 45 0.38 14.46 -7.92
N ASN A 46 1.04 15.57 -8.27
CA ASN A 46 1.72 15.74 -9.56
C ASN A 46 3.22 15.45 -9.49
N ALA A 47 3.80 15.30 -8.29
CA ALA A 47 5.18 14.87 -8.08
C ALA A 47 5.30 13.35 -8.17
N GLN A 48 5.17 12.82 -9.39
CA GLN A 48 5.26 11.39 -9.71
C GLN A 48 6.27 11.15 -10.81
N ASP A 49 7.07 10.10 -10.64
CA ASP A 49 7.98 9.61 -11.67
C ASP A 49 7.18 9.17 -12.89
N THR A 50 7.60 9.62 -14.08
CA THR A 50 6.81 9.46 -15.31
C THR A 50 6.76 8.03 -15.83
N GLU A 51 7.77 7.21 -15.50
CA GLU A 51 7.86 5.83 -15.97
C GLU A 51 7.18 4.85 -15.00
N SER A 52 7.55 4.94 -13.73
CA SER A 52 7.08 4.01 -12.68
C SER A 52 5.79 4.45 -12.02
N GLY A 53 5.42 5.74 -12.10
CA GLY A 53 4.31 6.31 -11.35
C GLY A 53 4.56 6.41 -9.84
N ASN A 54 5.80 6.23 -9.38
CA ASN A 54 6.16 6.39 -7.98
C ASN A 54 6.08 7.85 -7.56
N GLY A 55 5.32 8.14 -6.51
CA GLY A 55 5.27 9.46 -5.91
C GLY A 55 6.17 9.58 -4.68
N VAL A 56 6.15 10.77 -4.07
CA VAL A 56 6.88 11.08 -2.82
C VAL A 56 6.65 10.02 -1.74
N LEU A 57 5.40 9.57 -1.56
CA LEU A 57 5.07 8.58 -0.53
C LEU A 57 5.66 7.20 -0.83
N HIS A 58 5.69 6.77 -2.10
CA HIS A 58 6.36 5.52 -2.49
C HIS A 58 7.84 5.58 -2.16
N MET A 59 8.52 6.68 -2.50
CA MET A 59 9.96 6.83 -2.28
C MET A 59 10.32 6.87 -0.80
N ALA A 60 9.57 7.65 -0.01
CA ALA A 60 9.78 7.73 1.44
C ALA A 60 9.47 6.41 2.15
N ALA A 61 8.40 5.72 1.75
CA ALA A 61 8.01 4.43 2.31
C ALA A 61 9.02 3.33 1.97
N ALA A 62 9.48 3.25 0.72
CA ALA A 62 10.46 2.28 0.26
C ALA A 62 11.80 2.36 1.00
N ASN A 63 12.12 3.50 1.65
CA ASN A 63 13.39 3.72 2.35
C ASN A 63 13.20 3.99 3.85
N GLY A 64 11.98 3.81 4.37
CA GLY A 64 11.71 3.91 5.81
C GLY A 64 11.76 5.34 6.38
N HIS A 65 11.61 6.36 5.54
CA HIS A 65 11.66 7.77 5.95
C HIS A 65 10.32 8.23 6.53
N HIS A 66 9.91 7.61 7.64
CA HIS A 66 8.63 7.82 8.32
C HIS A 66 8.39 9.29 8.72
N ALA A 67 9.45 10.09 8.93
CA ALA A 67 9.32 11.51 9.27
C ALA A 67 8.80 12.35 8.10
N ILE A 68 9.23 12.04 6.87
CA ILE A 68 8.69 12.67 5.65
C ILE A 68 7.24 12.21 5.45
N LEU A 69 6.97 10.91 5.59
CA LEU A 69 5.60 10.37 5.49
C LEU A 69 4.64 11.09 6.45
N LEU A 70 5.00 11.16 7.73
CA LEU A 70 4.15 11.77 8.76
C LEU A 70 3.89 13.26 8.48
N ASP A 71 4.90 14.01 8.07
CA ASP A 71 4.74 15.44 7.81
C ASP A 71 3.94 15.72 6.54
N VAL A 72 4.13 14.91 5.48
CA VAL A 72 3.27 14.98 4.30
C VAL A 72 1.83 14.61 4.66
N CYS A 73 1.61 13.52 5.40
CA CYS A 73 0.27 13.10 5.84
C CYS A 73 -0.43 14.18 6.67
N LYS A 74 0.26 14.80 7.64
CA LYS A 74 -0.28 15.94 8.40
C LYS A 74 -0.66 17.11 7.51
N ALA A 75 0.18 17.42 6.53
CA ALA A 75 -0.09 18.51 5.59
C ALA A 75 -1.30 18.21 4.68
N LEU A 76 -1.49 16.94 4.29
CA LEU A 76 -2.66 16.48 3.51
C LEU A 76 -3.94 16.40 4.36
N SER A 77 -3.83 16.07 5.65
CA SER A 77 -4.95 16.02 6.60
C SER A 77 -5.58 17.40 6.81
N GLY A 78 -4.77 18.46 6.83
CA GLY A 78 -5.24 19.81 7.15
C GLY A 78 -5.94 19.83 8.52
N SER A 79 -7.24 20.17 8.55
CA SER A 79 -8.06 20.16 9.78
C SER A 79 -8.90 18.89 9.97
N SER A 80 -8.88 17.95 9.02
CA SER A 80 -9.69 16.73 9.03
C SER A 80 -8.79 15.51 8.84
N PRO A 81 -8.47 14.78 9.93
CA PRO A 81 -7.74 13.52 9.84
C PRO A 81 -8.43 12.55 8.88
N GLN A 82 -7.63 11.73 8.17
CA GLN A 82 -8.12 10.67 7.28
C GLN A 82 -9.18 11.16 6.27
N ASN A 83 -9.06 12.41 5.79
CA ASN A 83 -10.01 12.94 4.82
C ASN A 83 -9.90 12.21 3.46
N PRO A 84 -10.97 12.18 2.64
CA PRO A 84 -10.98 11.41 1.40
C PRO A 84 -9.86 11.77 0.41
N THR A 85 -9.46 13.05 0.37
CA THR A 85 -8.38 13.52 -0.51
C THR A 85 -7.04 12.92 -0.11
N MET A 86 -6.75 12.91 1.18
CA MET A 86 -5.55 12.30 1.73
C MET A 86 -5.54 10.78 1.54
N LEU A 87 -6.65 10.10 1.84
CA LEU A 87 -6.78 8.65 1.65
C LEU A 87 -6.56 8.26 0.19
N SER A 88 -7.08 9.06 -0.76
CA SER A 88 -6.83 8.85 -2.19
C SER A 88 -5.35 8.90 -2.55
N ILE A 89 -4.56 9.76 -1.90
CA ILE A 89 -3.10 9.86 -2.15
C ILE A 89 -2.36 8.69 -1.49
N LEU A 90 -2.71 8.35 -0.25
CA LEU A 90 -2.15 7.20 0.45
C LEU A 90 -2.35 5.87 -0.29
N ASN A 91 -3.52 5.72 -0.91
CA ASN A 91 -3.94 4.52 -1.62
C ASN A 91 -3.63 4.58 -3.13
N SER A 92 -2.92 5.61 -3.59
CA SER A 92 -2.53 5.72 -5.00
C SER A 92 -1.55 4.61 -5.39
N GLN A 93 -1.89 3.89 -6.44
CA GLN A 93 -1.08 2.81 -6.99
C GLN A 93 -0.14 3.35 -8.07
N ASN A 94 1.10 2.88 -8.07
CA ASN A 94 2.06 3.14 -9.15
C ASN A 94 1.76 2.25 -10.37
N ALA A 95 2.61 2.29 -11.40
CA ALA A 95 2.42 1.52 -12.64
C ALA A 95 2.41 -0.02 -12.44
N ALA A 96 2.95 -0.52 -11.32
CA ALA A 96 2.91 -1.93 -10.95
C ALA A 96 1.74 -2.28 -10.01
N GLY A 97 0.86 -1.33 -9.70
CA GLY A 97 -0.23 -1.52 -8.74
C GLY A 97 0.21 -1.34 -7.28
N ASN A 98 1.47 -0.97 -7.00
CA ASN A 98 1.94 -0.88 -5.62
C ASN A 98 1.56 0.48 -5.01
N THR A 99 1.02 0.46 -3.80
CA THR A 99 0.86 1.64 -2.94
C THR A 99 2.14 1.91 -2.14
N ALA A 100 2.24 3.05 -1.46
CA ALA A 100 3.33 3.31 -0.53
C ALA A 100 3.46 2.23 0.57
N LEU A 101 2.32 1.69 1.03
CA LEU A 101 2.29 0.64 2.05
C LEU A 101 2.94 -0.67 1.56
N HIS A 102 2.76 -1.03 0.29
CA HIS A 102 3.44 -2.19 -0.31
C HIS A 102 4.97 -2.05 -0.21
N TRP A 103 5.51 -0.87 -0.57
CA TRP A 103 6.95 -0.64 -0.53
C TRP A 103 7.52 -0.65 0.89
N ALA A 104 6.83 -0.03 1.85
CA ALA A 104 7.24 -0.07 3.25
C ALA A 104 7.25 -1.50 3.79
N ALA A 105 6.20 -2.28 3.49
CA ALA A 105 6.04 -3.64 3.96
C ALA A 105 7.06 -4.59 3.30
N LEU A 106 7.22 -4.53 1.98
CA LEU A 106 8.20 -5.30 1.21
C LEU A 106 9.62 -5.12 1.73
N ASN A 107 9.99 -3.88 2.09
CA ASN A 107 11.34 -3.58 2.61
C ASN A 107 11.47 -3.72 4.13
N GLY A 108 10.39 -4.01 4.85
CA GLY A 108 10.40 -4.24 6.29
C GLY A 108 10.53 -2.97 7.14
N HIS A 109 10.11 -1.83 6.62
CA HIS A 109 10.18 -0.54 7.31
C HIS A 109 8.97 -0.36 8.24
N LEU A 110 9.03 -0.99 9.41
CA LEU A 110 7.92 -1.04 10.37
C LEU A 110 7.38 0.36 10.74
N GLU A 111 8.23 1.33 11.03
CA GLU A 111 7.78 2.68 11.39
C GLU A 111 7.04 3.38 10.25
N ALA A 112 7.43 3.13 9.00
CA ALA A 112 6.72 3.64 7.84
C ALA A 112 5.36 2.95 7.67
N VAL A 113 5.29 1.62 7.88
CA VAL A 113 4.04 0.85 7.89
C VAL A 113 3.08 1.41 8.94
N LYS A 114 3.55 1.64 10.17
CA LYS A 114 2.78 2.23 11.26
C LYS A 114 2.19 3.58 10.88
N VAL A 115 3.03 4.51 10.41
CA VAL A 115 2.56 5.84 10.00
C VAL A 115 1.48 5.75 8.92
N LEU A 116 1.68 4.93 7.89
CA LEU A 116 0.71 4.80 6.80
C LEU A 116 -0.64 4.24 7.29
N LEU A 117 -0.61 3.20 8.14
CA LEU A 117 -1.83 2.58 8.68
C LEU A 117 -2.56 3.49 9.69
N ASP A 118 -1.83 4.17 10.58
CA ASP A 118 -2.40 5.14 11.53
C ASP A 118 -3.10 6.29 10.81
N GLU A 119 -2.55 6.69 9.66
CA GLU A 119 -3.09 7.73 8.78
C GLU A 119 -4.18 7.23 7.81
N GLY A 120 -4.57 5.95 7.92
CA GLY A 120 -5.73 5.36 7.26
C GLY A 120 -5.47 4.74 5.89
N SER A 121 -4.22 4.44 5.53
CA SER A 121 -3.92 3.63 4.33
C SER A 121 -4.71 2.33 4.35
N ASP A 122 -5.22 1.91 3.19
CA ASP A 122 -5.96 0.66 3.05
C ASP A 122 -4.99 -0.51 2.85
N PRO A 123 -4.87 -1.45 3.82
CA PRO A 123 -3.97 -2.60 3.71
C PRO A 123 -4.49 -3.68 2.75
N THR A 124 -5.74 -3.59 2.29
CA THR A 124 -6.39 -4.62 1.47
C THR A 124 -6.18 -4.44 -0.03
N ILE A 125 -5.61 -3.31 -0.44
CA ILE A 125 -5.30 -3.04 -1.85
C ILE A 125 -4.25 -4.04 -2.33
N THR A 126 -4.55 -4.70 -3.44
CA THR A 126 -3.62 -5.62 -4.10
C THR A 126 -2.92 -4.97 -5.30
N ASN A 127 -1.63 -5.23 -5.47
CA ASN A 127 -0.88 -4.86 -6.66
C ASN A 127 -1.26 -5.70 -7.90
N HIS A 128 -0.60 -5.46 -9.05
CA HIS A 128 -0.91 -6.19 -10.29
C HIS A 128 -0.57 -7.69 -10.26
N LYS A 129 0.16 -8.15 -9.24
CA LYS A 129 0.40 -9.58 -8.98
C LYS A 129 -0.65 -10.20 -8.06
N GLY A 130 -1.62 -9.41 -7.57
CA GLY A 130 -2.63 -9.86 -6.63
C GLY A 130 -2.15 -9.92 -5.18
N HIS A 131 -0.99 -9.34 -4.88
CA HIS A 131 -0.44 -9.31 -3.52
C HIS A 131 -0.86 -8.03 -2.80
N ASP A 132 -1.32 -8.13 -1.56
CA ASP A 132 -1.43 -6.99 -0.67
C ASP A 132 -0.08 -6.67 0.02
N ALA A 133 -0.05 -5.63 0.84
CA ALA A 133 1.17 -5.20 1.50
C ALA A 133 1.71 -6.22 2.52
N VAL A 134 0.84 -6.91 3.25
CA VAL A 134 1.27 -7.90 4.26
C VAL A 134 1.85 -9.12 3.55
N TYR A 135 1.24 -9.55 2.44
CA TYR A 135 1.77 -10.63 1.61
C TYR A 135 3.17 -10.29 1.07
N GLU A 136 3.40 -9.06 0.60
CA GLU A 136 4.73 -8.63 0.18
C GLU A 136 5.75 -8.65 1.33
N ALA A 137 5.34 -8.33 2.57
CA ALA A 137 6.19 -8.47 3.75
C ALA A 137 6.51 -9.95 4.07
N GLU A 138 5.53 -10.84 3.97
CA GLU A 138 5.70 -12.29 4.18
C GLU A 138 6.66 -12.89 3.16
N LEU A 139 6.46 -12.61 1.87
CA LEU A 139 7.28 -13.11 0.77
C LEU A 139 8.76 -12.69 0.88
N ASN A 140 9.03 -11.58 1.57
CA ASN A 140 10.37 -10.99 1.71
C ASN A 140 10.94 -11.14 3.15
N ASP A 141 10.40 -12.06 3.95
CA ASP A 141 10.84 -12.40 5.30
C ASP A 141 10.82 -11.22 6.30
N LYS A 142 9.90 -10.26 6.12
CA LYS A 142 9.78 -9.07 6.98
C LYS A 142 8.93 -9.36 8.21
N ARG A 143 9.36 -10.35 9.01
CA ARG A 143 8.62 -10.89 10.15
C ARG A 143 8.10 -9.83 11.12
N GLU A 144 8.91 -8.81 11.41
CA GLU A 144 8.50 -7.76 12.35
C GLU A 144 7.28 -6.96 11.86
N VAL A 145 7.20 -6.70 10.56
CA VAL A 145 6.02 -6.06 9.94
C VAL A 145 4.82 -6.99 10.02
N VAL A 146 4.99 -8.25 9.62
CA VAL A 146 3.90 -9.24 9.62
C VAL A 146 3.35 -9.44 11.02
N GLU A 147 4.22 -9.69 12.00
CA GLU A 147 3.85 -9.88 13.41
C GLU A 147 3.11 -8.66 13.97
N TRP A 148 3.58 -7.44 13.65
CA TRP A 148 2.92 -6.22 14.13
C TRP A 148 1.54 -6.02 13.47
N VAL A 149 1.43 -6.15 12.14
CA VAL A 149 0.15 -5.95 11.43
C VAL A 149 -0.88 -7.00 11.84
N LEU A 150 -0.48 -8.27 11.98
CA LEU A 150 -1.38 -9.34 12.47
C LEU A 150 -1.80 -9.11 13.92
N LYS A 151 -0.91 -8.58 14.75
CA LYS A 151 -1.25 -8.25 16.14
C LYS A 151 -2.29 -7.13 16.20
N GLU A 152 -2.06 -6.00 15.54
CA GLU A 152 -3.00 -4.87 15.59
C GLU A 152 -4.32 -5.20 14.86
N GLY A 153 -4.25 -5.92 13.73
CA GLY A 153 -5.43 -6.44 13.05
C GLY A 153 -6.20 -7.48 13.89
N GLY A 154 -5.50 -8.27 14.70
CA GLY A 154 -6.04 -9.27 15.62
C GLY A 154 -6.60 -8.69 16.93
N GLU A 155 -6.02 -7.61 17.45
CA GLU A 155 -6.56 -6.88 18.60
C GLU A 155 -7.93 -6.25 18.27
N GLY A 156 -8.21 -5.98 16.99
CA GLY A 156 -9.56 -5.66 16.50
C GLY A 156 -10.55 -6.84 16.53
N LEU A 157 -10.06 -8.09 16.49
CA LEU A 157 -10.85 -9.33 16.44
C LEU A 157 -11.10 -9.97 17.82
N GLU A 158 -10.27 -9.69 18.84
CA GLU A 158 -10.49 -10.20 20.21
C GLU A 158 -11.76 -9.64 20.88
N SER A 159 -12.37 -8.61 20.30
CA SER A 159 -13.71 -8.15 20.71
C SER A 159 -14.87 -8.98 20.12
N GLY A 160 -14.59 -9.96 19.25
CA GLY A 160 -15.63 -10.63 18.45
C GLY A 160 -15.61 -12.15 18.33
N LEU A 161 -14.55 -12.87 18.72
CA LEU A 161 -14.47 -14.31 18.43
C LEU A 161 -14.06 -15.16 19.63
N SER A 162 -15.04 -15.44 20.51
CA SER A 162 -15.09 -16.74 21.19
C SER A 162 -15.67 -17.75 20.20
N GLY A 163 -14.86 -18.64 19.63
CA GLY A 163 -15.41 -19.62 18.69
C GLY A 163 -14.40 -20.54 18.04
N ASP A 164 -13.94 -21.51 18.83
CA ASP A 164 -13.65 -22.89 18.46
C ASP A 164 -12.52 -23.20 17.45
N ALA A 165 -11.60 -24.01 17.95
CA ALA A 165 -10.46 -24.57 17.24
C ALA A 165 -10.89 -25.71 16.31
N GLY A 166 -10.20 -25.86 15.19
CA GLY A 166 -10.35 -27.01 14.29
C GLY A 166 -9.03 -27.41 13.67
N GLU A 167 -8.30 -28.26 14.39
CA GLU A 167 -7.07 -28.95 13.96
C GLU A 167 -7.30 -29.97 12.83
N GLY A 168 -6.23 -30.32 12.10
CA GLY A 168 -6.11 -31.56 11.33
C GLY A 168 -5.23 -31.39 10.07
N ALA A 169 -3.91 -31.57 10.17
CA ALA A 169 -3.17 -32.84 9.95
C ALA A 169 -3.44 -33.44 8.56
N ALA A 170 -2.51 -33.26 7.60
CA ALA A 170 -1.41 -34.17 7.27
C ALA A 170 -1.88 -35.55 6.76
N ASP A 171 -1.55 -35.90 5.52
CA ASP A 171 -0.68 -37.04 5.21
C ASP A 171 -0.43 -37.20 3.70
N ALA A 172 0.74 -37.76 3.41
CA ALA A 172 1.39 -37.93 2.12
C ALA A 172 0.83 -39.10 1.31
N ASP A 173 1.05 -39.12 -0.01
CA ASP A 173 1.85 -40.18 -0.62
C ASP A 173 2.40 -39.79 -2.00
N GLU A 174 3.59 -40.31 -2.29
CA GLU A 174 4.41 -40.10 -3.47
C GLU A 174 3.95 -40.97 -4.64
N ASP A 175 4.13 -40.52 -5.89
CA ASP A 175 4.49 -41.43 -6.98
C ASP A 175 5.26 -40.71 -8.09
N MET A 176 6.46 -41.23 -8.34
CA MET A 176 7.47 -40.75 -9.26
C MET A 176 7.24 -41.26 -10.69
N ALA A 177 7.41 -40.39 -11.70
CA ALA A 177 7.73 -40.80 -13.06
C ALA A 177 8.62 -39.75 -13.74
N ASP A 178 9.82 -40.17 -14.14
CA ASP A 178 10.86 -39.40 -14.82
C ASP A 178 10.44 -38.90 -16.21
N GLY A 179 10.86 -37.67 -16.55
CA GLY A 179 10.79 -37.14 -17.92
C GLY A 179 11.34 -35.71 -18.05
N ASP A 180 12.57 -35.59 -18.57
CA ASP A 180 13.25 -34.35 -18.97
C ASP A 180 12.42 -33.47 -19.93
N GLY A 181 12.41 -32.14 -19.70
CA GLY A 181 12.16 -31.16 -20.76
C GLY A 181 11.39 -29.89 -20.37
N ASP A 182 12.11 -28.76 -20.33
CA ASP A 182 11.72 -27.39 -20.69
C ASP A 182 10.41 -26.82 -20.08
N GLY A 183 10.57 -25.92 -19.11
CA GLY A 183 9.49 -25.26 -18.39
C GLY A 183 8.80 -24.17 -19.20
N ALA A 184 7.61 -24.51 -19.70
CA ALA A 184 6.55 -23.58 -20.07
C ALA A 184 5.24 -24.02 -19.41
N ASP A 185 4.53 -23.04 -18.87
CA ASP A 185 3.07 -22.91 -18.80
C ASP A 185 2.26 -24.17 -18.46
N ASP A 186 1.66 -24.21 -17.27
CA ASP A 186 0.22 -24.43 -17.22
C ASP A 186 -0.41 -24.02 -15.88
N THR A 187 -1.37 -23.14 -16.03
CA THR A 187 -2.57 -22.92 -15.23
C THR A 187 -2.97 -24.05 -14.28
N VAL A 188 -3.23 -23.70 -13.02
CA VAL A 188 -4.23 -24.38 -12.18
C VAL A 188 -5.21 -23.34 -11.61
N ASP A 189 -6.40 -23.38 -12.19
CA ASP A 189 -7.68 -22.80 -11.82
C ASP A 189 -7.78 -21.93 -10.56
N ALA A 190 -7.39 -20.66 -10.67
CA ALA A 190 -7.79 -19.57 -9.77
C ALA A 190 -9.28 -19.20 -9.85
N LYS A 191 -10.12 -20.02 -10.51
CA LYS A 191 -11.53 -19.73 -10.74
C LYS A 191 -12.48 -20.29 -9.67
N ALA A 192 -12.02 -21.15 -8.76
CA ALA A 192 -12.87 -21.69 -7.70
C ALA A 192 -12.89 -20.86 -6.39
N LEU A 193 -11.98 -19.88 -6.23
CA LEU A 193 -11.94 -19.03 -5.03
C LEU A 193 -12.68 -17.69 -5.20
N ALA A 194 -13.06 -17.33 -6.43
CA ALA A 194 -13.70 -16.05 -6.76
C ALA A 194 -15.25 -16.08 -6.76
N GLU A 195 -15.89 -17.24 -6.60
CA GLU A 195 -17.36 -17.37 -6.58
C GLU A 195 -17.97 -17.54 -5.18
N GLY A 196 -17.23 -17.25 -4.11
CA GLY A 196 -17.76 -17.20 -2.74
C GLY A 196 -18.16 -15.81 -2.23
N LEU A 197 -17.79 -14.73 -2.94
CA LEU A 197 -17.86 -13.35 -2.43
C LEU A 197 -18.87 -12.45 -3.16
N LYS A 198 -19.80 -13.01 -3.95
CA LYS A 198 -20.82 -12.22 -4.67
C LYS A 198 -22.25 -12.29 -4.13
N GLU A 199 -22.55 -13.02 -3.05
CA GLU A 199 -23.91 -13.07 -2.49
C GLU A 199 -24.08 -12.29 -1.16
N LEU A 200 -23.55 -11.08 -1.07
CA LEU A 200 -23.82 -10.19 0.08
C LEU A 200 -24.21 -8.76 -0.28
N VAL A 201 -24.51 -8.47 -1.55
CA VAL A 201 -25.15 -7.19 -1.96
C VAL A 201 -26.16 -7.42 -3.09
N VAL A 202 -27.26 -8.14 -2.80
CA VAL A 202 -28.56 -7.81 -3.38
C VAL A 202 -29.53 -7.64 -2.21
N LYS A 203 -29.61 -6.39 -1.77
CA LYS A 203 -30.60 -5.83 -0.86
C LYS A 203 -31.99 -6.39 -1.16
N GLU A 204 -32.74 -6.79 -0.14
CA GLU A 204 -33.73 -5.89 0.47
C GLU A 204 -34.42 -5.02 -0.58
N GLY A 205 -35.55 -5.51 -1.08
CA GLY A 205 -36.40 -4.73 -1.97
C GLY A 205 -37.40 -5.59 -2.71
N GLU A 206 -38.43 -6.10 -2.03
CA GLU A 206 -39.78 -6.00 -2.56
C GLU A 206 -40.84 -6.15 -1.46
N GLU A 207 -41.54 -5.03 -1.26
CA GLU A 207 -42.70 -4.85 -0.41
C GLU A 207 -43.96 -5.56 -0.95
N LYS A 208 -44.93 -5.80 -0.04
CA LYS A 208 -46.38 -5.79 -0.27
C LYS A 208 -46.97 -6.83 -1.25
N LYS A 209 -47.62 -7.87 -0.72
CA LYS A 209 -49.09 -7.89 -0.50
C LYS A 209 -49.52 -9.11 0.32
#